data_AF-A0A5C9ALB9-F1
#
_entry.id   AF-A0A5C9ALB9-F1
#
_cell.length_a   1.000
_cell.length_b   1.000
_cell.length_c   1.000
_cell.angle_alpha   90.00
_cell.angle_beta   90.00
_cell.angle_gamma   90.00
#
_symmetry.space_group_name_H-M   'P 1'
#
loop_
_entity.id
_entity.type
_entity.pdbx_description
1 polymer ?
#
loop_
_entity_poly.entity_id
_entity_poly.type
_entity_poly.pdbx_seq_one_letter_code
_entity_poly.pdbx_strand_id
1 'polypeptide(L)' 'MSKIRVLSVDDSALMRQIMTEIINSHSDMEMVATAPDPLVARDLIKKFNPDVLTLDV' A
#
# COMPACT_ATOMS: atom_id res chain seq x y z
N MET A 1 -0.92 -0.87 20.47
CA MET A 1 0.03 -1.35 19.43
C MET A 1 -0.05 -0.39 18.25
N SER A 2 1.04 -0.17 17.51
CA SER A 2 0.97 0.57 16.24
C SER A 2 0.29 -0.29 15.18
N LYS A 3 -0.47 0.33 14.28
CA LYS A 3 -1.05 -0.37 13.12
C LYS A 3 0.07 -0.85 12.18
N ILE A 4 -0.17 -1.96 11.49
CA ILE A 4 0.67 -2.47 10.41
C ILE A 4 0.46 -1.58 9.18
N ARG A 5 1.56 -1.04 8.66
CA ARG A 5 1.55 -0.04 7.59
C ARG A 5 1.79 -0.73 6.27
N VAL A 6 0.81 -0.68 5.38
CA VAL A 6 0.81 -1.41 4.10
C VAL A 6 0.97 -0.42 2.94
N LEU A 7 1.77 -0.78 1.96
CA LEU A 7 1.86 -0.08 0.68
C LEU A 7 1.63 -1.07 -0.46
N SER A 8 0.79 -0.68 -1.43
CA SER A 8 0.45 -1.52 -2.57
C SER A 8 1.03 -0.99 -3.88
N VAL A 9 1.58 -1.88 -4.71
CA VAL A 9 2.08 -1.59 -6.05
C VAL A 9 1.30 -2.43 -7.07
N ASP A 10 0.54 -1.76 -7.94
CA ASP A 10 -0.40 -2.40 -8.88
C ASP A 10 -0.74 -1.41 -10.01
N ASP A 11 -0.76 -1.85 -11.27
CA ASP A 11 -1.00 -0.96 -12.42
C ASP A 11 -2.50 -0.59 -12.58
N SER A 12 -3.41 -1.39 -12.03
CA SER A 12 -4.85 -1.17 -12.02
C SER A 12 -5.29 -0.19 -10.93
N ALA A 13 -5.81 0.96 -11.36
CA ALA A 13 -6.37 1.96 -10.45
C ALA A 13 -7.52 1.41 -9.59
N LEU A 14 -8.35 0.54 -10.18
CA LEU A 14 -9.46 -0.11 -9.47
C LEU A 14 -8.93 -1.02 -8.37
N MET A 15 -7.90 -1.82 -8.67
CA MET A 15 -7.36 -2.76 -7.69
C MET A 15 -6.70 -2.03 -6.52
N ARG A 16 -6.00 -0.91 -6.77
CA ARG A 16 -5.47 -0.05 -5.70
C ARG A 16 -6.59 0.49 -4.79
N GLN A 17 -7.75 0.88 -5.33
CA GLN A 17 -8.89 1.33 -4.54
C GLN A 17 -9.46 0.20 -3.68
N ILE A 18 -9.71 -0.97 -4.28
CA ILE A 18 -10.24 -2.14 -3.59
C ILE A 18 -9.29 -2.59 -2.46
N MET A 19 -7.99 -2.70 -2.74
CA MET A 19 -7.00 -3.06 -1.73
C MET A 19 -6.94 -2.04 -0.58
N THR A 20 -7.08 -0.75 -0.89
CA THR A 20 -7.11 0.30 0.13
C THR A 20 -8.31 0.12 1.07
N GLU A 21 -9.50 -0.16 0.53
CA GLU A 21 -10.70 -0.41 1.32
C GLU A 21 -10.58 -1.67 2.18
N ILE A 22 -10.08 -2.77 1.59
CA ILE A 22 -9.88 -4.03 2.32
C ILE A 22 -8.90 -3.84 3.47
N ILE A 23 -7.73 -3.26 3.23
CA ILE A 23 -6.71 -3.06 4.27
C ILE A 23 -7.24 -2.13 5.37
N ASN A 24 -7.86 -1.01 5.00
CA ASN A 24 -8.37 -0.05 5.99
C ASN A 24 -9.60 -0.54 6.76
N SER A 25 -10.26 -1.63 6.30
CA SER A 25 -11.33 -2.28 7.07
C SER A 25 -10.82 -3.06 8.29
N HIS A 26 -9.52 -3.39 8.34
CA HIS A 26 -8.90 -4.10 9.46
C HIS A 26 -8.41 -3.10 10.53
N SER A 27 -8.74 -3.35 11.80
CA SER A 27 -8.47 -2.41 12.90
C SER A 27 -6.99 -2.28 13.26
N ASP A 28 -6.19 -3.28 12.93
CA ASP A 28 -4.76 -3.39 13.16
C ASP A 28 -3.91 -2.99 11.95
N MET A 29 -4.51 -2.57 10.83
CA MET A 29 -3.81 -2.20 9.60
C MET A 29 -4.16 -0.79 9.09
N GLU A 30 -3.30 -0.26 8.21
CA GLU A 30 -3.49 1.00 7.51
C GLU A 30 -2.77 0.99 6.15
N MET A 31 -3.48 1.33 5.08
CA MET A 31 -2.89 1.57 3.76
C MET A 31 -2.24 2.95 3.74
N VAL A 32 -0.91 3.01 3.83
CA VAL A 32 -0.17 4.28 3.92
C VAL A 32 0.14 4.91 2.56
N ALA A 33 0.19 4.10 1.50
CA ALA A 33 0.33 4.60 0.13
C ALA A 33 -0.03 3.52 -0.91
N THR A 34 -0.32 3.94 -2.13
CA THR A 34 -0.41 3.05 -3.29
C THR A 34 0.42 3.61 -4.44
N ALA A 35 0.97 2.74 -5.28
CA ALA A 35 1.84 3.09 -6.39
C ALA A 35 1.38 2.39 -7.68
N PRO A 36 1.36 3.09 -8.83
CA PRO A 36 1.06 2.47 -10.12
C PRO A 36 2.24 1.74 -10.75
N ASP A 37 3.48 2.03 -10.30
CA ASP A 37 4.70 1.51 -10.90
C ASP A 37 5.87 1.49 -9.89
N PRO A 38 6.98 0.79 -10.21
CA PRO A 38 8.13 0.66 -9.31
C PRO A 38 8.89 1.97 -9.02
N LEU A 39 8.87 2.94 -9.95
CA LEU A 39 9.58 4.21 -9.77
C LEU A 39 8.88 5.04 -8.69
N VAL A 40 7.55 5.15 -8.77
CA VAL A 40 6.73 5.79 -7.75
C VAL A 40 6.80 5.01 -6.43
N ALA A 41 6.72 3.68 -6.49
CA ALA A 41 6.78 2.83 -5.30
C ALA A 41 8.07 3.07 -4.49
N ARG A 42 9.24 3.16 -5.15
CA ARG A 42 10.52 3.40 -4.49
C ARG A 42 10.51 4.68 -3.65
N ASP A 43 9.97 5.76 -4.20
CA ASP A 43 9.96 7.06 -3.51
C ASP A 43 8.94 7.05 -2.36
N LEU A 44 7.80 6.36 -2.54
CA LEU A 44 6.81 6.17 -1.48
C LEU A 44 7.32 5.24 -0.36
N ILE A 45 8.08 4.20 -0.66
CA ILE A 45 8.70 3.33 0.36
C ILE A 45 9.60 4.13 1.28
N LYS A 46 10.44 5.03 0.73
CA LYS A 46 11.31 5.90 1.55
C LYS A 46 10.53 6.90 2.38
N LYS A 47 9.47 7.47 1.80
CA LYS A 47 8.64 8.49 2.47
C LYS A 47 7.79 7.89 3.58
N PHE A 48 7.20 6.72 3.33
CA PHE A 48 6.22 6.12 4.23
C PHE A 48 6.81 5.00 5.08
N ASN A 49 7.94 4.38 4.73
CA ASN A 49 8.54 3.27 5.49
C ASN A 49 7.49 2.22 5.93
N PRO A 50 6.80 1.57 4.98
CA PRO A 50 5.77 0.58 5.28
C PRO A 50 6.37 -0.69 5.90
N ASP A 51 5.56 -1.41 6.67
CA ASP A 51 5.91 -2.72 7.25
C ASP A 51 5.71 -3.86 6.25
N VAL A 52 4.74 -3.71 5.34
CA VAL A 52 4.37 -4.71 4.33
C VAL A 52 4.22 -4.05 2.97
N LEU A 53 4.71 -4.72 1.93
CA LEU A 53 4.53 -4.34 0.53
C LEU A 53 3.72 -5.41 -0.19
N THR A 54 2.66 -5.02 -0.90
CA THR A 54 2.00 -5.87 -1.89
C THR A 54 2.47 -5.46 -3.29
N LEU A 55 2.82 -6.44 -4.13
CA LEU A 55 3.35 -6.22 -5.46
C LEU A 55 2.58 -7.12 -6.43
N ASP A 56 1.90 -6.50 -7.39
CA ASP A 56 1.37 -7.20 -8.56
C ASP A 56 2.49 -7.40 -9.62
N VAL A 57 2.45 -8.55 -10.32
CA VAL A 57 3.51 -9.03 -11.24
C VAL A 57 3.17 -8.77 -12.69
#